data_AF-A0A9Q4AN00-F1
#
_entry.id   AF-A0A9Q4AN00-F1
#
_cell.length_a   1.000
_cell.length_b   1.000
_cell.length_c   1.000
_cell.angle_alpha   90.00
_cell.angle_beta   90.00
_cell.angle_gamma   90.00
#
_symmetry.space_group_name_H-M   'P 1'
#
loop_
_entity.id
_entity.type
_entity.pdbx_description
1 polymer ?
#
loop_
_entity_poly.entity_id
_entity_poly.type
_entity_poly.pdbx_seq_one_letter_code
_entity_poly.pdbx_strand_id
1 'polypeptide(L)' 'MPPTYVLARDHLQRAATILQGADQRSRQLRHIIERTIGLMEEIRPEQAKPVSNVLELNDYRHLRQ' A
#
# COMPACT_ATOMS: atom_id res chain seq x y z
N MET A 1 -10.15 -8.34 -7.87
CA MET A 1 -9.81 -6.90 -7.87
C MET A 1 -8.51 -6.72 -7.10
N PRO A 2 -7.50 -6.01 -7.63
CA PRO A 2 -6.29 -5.71 -6.86
C PRO A 2 -6.65 -4.92 -5.60
N PRO A 3 -5.90 -5.08 -4.49
CA PRO A 3 -6.13 -4.29 -3.28
C PRO A 3 -6.03 -2.80 -3.59
N THR A 4 -6.88 -1.98 -2.98
CA THR A 4 -6.88 -0.51 -3.16
C THR A 4 -5.49 0.10 -2.93
N TYR A 5 -4.71 -0.49 -2.01
CA TYR A 5 -3.33 -0.11 -1.74
C TYR A 5 -2.38 -0.31 -2.95
N VAL A 6 -2.56 -1.38 -3.74
CA VAL A 6 -1.76 -1.64 -4.95
C VAL A 6 -2.08 -0.61 -6.04
N LEU A 7 -3.37 -0.26 -6.19
CA LEU A 7 -3.80 0.79 -7.11
C LEU A 7 -3.23 2.16 -6.72
N ALA A 8 -3.25 2.50 -5.42
CA ALA A 8 -2.67 3.74 -4.93
C ALA A 8 -1.16 3.82 -5.21
N ARG A 9 -0.41 2.71 -5.04
CA ARG A 9 1.03 2.66 -5.37
C ARG A 9 1.29 2.90 -6.86
N ASP A 10 0.49 2.31 -7.76
CA ASP A 10 0.62 2.54 -9.21
C ASP A 10 0.39 4.01 -9.60
N HIS A 11 -0.65 4.64 -9.02
CA HIS A 11 -0.93 6.05 -9.25
C HIS A 11 0.22 6.96 -8.80
N LEU A 12 0.84 6.66 -7.66
CA LEU A 12 2.02 7.37 -7.18
C LEU A 12 3.23 7.17 -8.10
N GLN A 13 3.52 5.94 -8.53
CA GLN A 13 4.61 5.65 -9.47
C GLN A 13 4.46 6.42 -10.79
N ARG A 14 3.22 6.49 -11.31
CA ARG A 14 2.90 7.27 -12.51
C ARG A 14 3.09 8.77 -12.28
N ALA A 15 2.65 9.29 -11.14
CA ALA A 15 2.81 10.70 -10.79
C ALA A 15 4.31 11.10 -10.69
N ALA A 16 5.15 10.26 -10.08
CA ALA A 16 6.60 10.50 -10.03
C ALA A 16 7.23 10.58 -11.44
N THR A 17 6.75 9.76 -12.37
CA THR A 17 7.22 9.75 -13.76
C THR A 17 6.77 10.99 -14.53
N ILE A 18 5.56 11.50 -14.27
CA ILE A 18 5.05 12.73 -14.90
C ILE A 18 5.79 13.98 -14.40
N LEU A 19 6.25 13.98 -13.14
CA LEU A 19 6.89 15.12 -12.49
C LEU A 19 8.38 15.30 -12.85
N GLN A 20 8.74 15.05 -14.10
CA GLN A 20 10.09 15.24 -14.64
C GLN A 20 10.47 16.72 -14.89
N GLY A 21 9.55 17.67 -14.65
CA GLY A 21 9.78 19.11 -14.84
C GLY A 21 10.94 19.66 -13.98
N ALA A 22 11.65 20.65 -14.53
CA ALA A 22 12.83 21.26 -13.89
C ALA A 22 12.49 22.25 -12.76
N ASP A 23 11.22 22.67 -12.64
CA ASP A 23 10.81 23.61 -11.61
C ASP A 23 10.91 22.99 -10.20
N GLN A 24 11.15 23.85 -9.20
CA GLN A 24 11.34 23.42 -7.81
C GLN A 24 10.11 22.68 -7.25
N ARG A 25 8.90 23.07 -7.69
CA ARG A 25 7.65 22.49 -7.20
C ARG A 25 7.45 21.07 -7.73
N SER A 26 7.75 20.83 -9.01
CA SER A 26 7.74 19.48 -9.60
C SER A 26 8.75 18.55 -8.92
N ARG A 27 9.97 19.03 -8.67
CA ARG A 27 10.98 18.25 -7.93
C ARG A 27 10.56 17.93 -6.49
N GLN A 28 9.99 18.91 -5.79
CA GLN A 28 9.48 18.72 -4.43
C GLN A 28 8.33 17.71 -4.41
N LEU A 29 7.40 17.81 -5.36
CA LEU A 29 6.27 16.88 -5.43
C LEU A 29 6.73 15.46 -5.77
N ARG A 30 7.71 15.30 -6.69
CA ARG A 30 8.32 14.01 -6.99
C ARG A 30 8.96 13.39 -5.73
N HIS A 31 9.71 14.19 -4.96
CA HIS A 31 10.33 13.72 -3.73
C HIS A 31 9.30 13.22 -2.70
N ILE A 32 8.20 13.94 -2.53
CA ILE A 32 7.10 13.51 -1.65
C ILE A 32 6.54 12.16 -2.10
N ILE A 33 6.28 12.01 -3.40
CA ILE A 33 5.73 10.78 -3.98
C ILE A 33 6.69 9.59 -3.79
N GLU A 34 7.98 9.77 -4.08
CA GLU A 34 9.01 8.75 -3.87
C GLU A 34 9.07 8.30 -2.41
N ARG A 35 9.03 9.27 -1.47
CA ARG A 35 8.99 8.98 -0.03
C ARG A 35 7.74 8.20 0.36
N THR A 36 6.57 8.57 -0.17
CA THR A 36 5.32 7.85 0.09
C THR A 36 5.36 6.42 -0.46
N ILE A 37 5.91 6.19 -1.65
CA ILE A 37 6.08 4.83 -2.20
C ILE A 37 6.96 3.98 -1.26
N GLY A 38 8.09 4.52 -0.79
CA GLY A 38 8.96 3.82 0.14
C GLY A 38 8.26 3.47 1.46
N LEU A 39 7.55 4.43 2.07
CA LEU A 39 6.76 4.20 3.29
C LEU A 39 5.67 3.16 3.09
N MET A 40 5.02 3.16 1.92
CA MET A 40 4.03 2.14 1.59
C MET A 40 4.70 0.76 1.56
N GLU A 41 5.86 0.61 0.92
CA GLU A 41 6.57 -0.67 0.84
C GLU A 41 7.00 -1.20 2.23
N GLU A 42 7.43 -0.31 3.13
CA GLU A 42 7.76 -0.62 4.52
C GLU A 42 6.53 -1.05 5.33
N ILE A 43 5.40 -0.35 5.18
CA ILE A 43 4.14 -0.60 5.91
C ILE A 43 3.24 -1.53 5.09
N ARG A 44 3.80 -2.55 4.43
CA ARG A 44 2.98 -3.52 3.70
C ARG A 44 1.90 -4.00 4.67
N PRO A 45 0.61 -3.68 4.44
CA PRO A 45 -0.42 -4.07 5.37
C PRO A 45 -0.46 -5.59 5.29
N GLU A 46 0.03 -6.25 6.34
CA GLU A 46 -0.20 -7.67 6.58
C GLU A 46 -1.66 -7.89 6.24
N GLN A 47 -1.94 -8.69 5.21
CA GLN A 47 -3.24 -8.80 4.57
C GLN A 47 -4.30 -8.76 5.66
N ALA A 48 -4.99 -7.62 5.81
CA ALA A 48 -5.98 -7.48 6.86
C ALA A 48 -6.96 -8.62 6.59
N LYS A 49 -6.91 -9.67 7.42
CA LYS A 49 -7.75 -10.86 7.22
C LYS A 49 -9.13 -10.28 7.00
N PRO A 50 -9.76 -10.49 5.83
CA PRO A 50 -11.12 -10.03 5.65
C PRO A 50 -11.90 -10.53 6.86
N VAL A 51 -12.71 -9.68 7.49
CA VAL A 51 -13.58 -10.10 8.60
C VAL A 51 -14.51 -11.16 8.00
N SER A 52 -14.05 -12.41 8.09
CA SER A 52 -14.63 -13.55 7.43
C SER A 52 -15.36 -14.29 8.51
N ASN A 53 -16.65 -14.55 8.29
CA ASN A 53 -17.43 -15.43 9.15
C ASN A 53 -16.98 -16.90 9.05
N VAL A 54 -15.94 -17.18 8.26
CA VAL A 54 -15.32 -18.50 8.15
C VAL A 54 -14.15 -18.56 9.11
N LEU A 55 -14.31 -19.33 10.18
CA LEU A 55 -13.21 -19.70 11.06
C LEU A 55 -12.41 -20.84 10.40
N GLU A 56 -11.10 -20.66 10.28
CA GLU A 56 -10.20 -21.75 9.93
C GLU A 56 -10.22 -22.81 11.04
N LEU A 57 -10.23 -24.10 10.66
CA LEU A 57 -10.42 -25.21 11.61
C LEU A 57 -9.34 -25.23 12.70
N ASN A 58 -8.13 -24.76 12.39
CA ASN A 58 -7.03 -24.63 13.34
C ASN A 58 -7.29 -23.52 14.36
N ASP A 59 -7.83 -22.38 13.94
CA ASP A 59 -8.17 -21.26 14.82
C ASP A 59 -9.31 -21.65 15.81
N TYR A 60 -10.25 -22.48 15.36
CA TYR A 60 -11.33 -23.00 16.22
C TYR A 60 -10.83 -23.91 17.36
N ARG A 61 -9.82 -24.75 17.07
CA ARG A 61 -9.27 -25.70 18.06
C ARG A 61 -8.57 -24.99 19.22
N HIS A 62 -7.95 -23.84 18.98
CA HIS A 62 -7.28 -23.06 20.01
C HIS A 62 -8.23 -22.25 20.90
N LEU A 63 -9.46 -22.00 20.47
CA LEU A 63 -10.46 -21.25 21.25
C LEU A 63 -11.13 -22.10 22.35
N ARG A 64 -10.92 -23.42 22.34
CA ARG A 64 -11.61 -24.40 23.20
C ARG A 64 -10.72 -25.02 24.27
N GLN A 65 -9.49 -24.54 24.42
CA GLN A 65 -8.56 -24.90 25.51
C GLN A 65 -8.52 -23.77 26.53
#